data_AF-A0A2R6K5H8-F1
#
_entry.id   AF-A0A2R6K5H8-F1
#
_cell.length_a   1.000
_cell.length_b   1.000
_cell.length_c   1.000
_cell.angle_alpha   90.00
_cell.angle_beta   90.00
_cell.angle_gamma   90.00
#
_symmetry.space_group_name_H-M   'P 1'
#
loop_
_entity.id
_entity.type
_entity.pdbx_description
1 polymer ?
#
loop_
_entity_poly.entity_id
_entity_poly.type
_entity_poly.pdbx_seq_one_letter_code
_entity_poly.pdbx_strand_id
1 'polypeptide(L)'
;MDNSELLFVPTASGDAEGYCRAVRRAYENLGCSASVLRLVENPDDPEAIGEKIDAADAVYVGGGDTDFMLDIWANHEVKDRLRTAGRSGTLLTGLSAGANCWFAGSYGDSTSNDTDFALTDGLRVPPFRCTPYAGVSDRLDGFGEYVRGREAVGIAIGNGAVFEARTGTDEFRVRSYLDEEVYRVTGAGNGGRKQLPVGEWRPLNELR
;
A
#
# COMPACT_ATOMS: atom_id res chain seq x y z
N MET A 1 4.91 -24.44 -2.42
CA MET A 1 4.09 -23.76 -1.41
C MET A 1 2.67 -24.08 -1.82
N ASP A 2 2.20 -25.26 -1.42
CA ASP A 2 0.79 -25.59 -1.63
C ASP A 2 0.10 -25.20 -0.33
N ASN A 3 -1.02 -24.46 -0.42
CA ASN A 3 -1.90 -24.08 0.69
C ASN A 3 -1.59 -22.78 1.47
N SER A 4 -1.06 -21.73 0.82
CA SER A 4 -1.01 -20.39 1.44
C SER A 4 -2.38 -19.70 1.40
N GLU A 5 -2.75 -19.02 2.48
CA GLU A 5 -4.01 -18.25 2.60
C GLU A 5 -3.78 -16.77 2.28
N LEU A 6 -4.46 -16.29 1.25
CA LEU A 6 -4.53 -14.87 0.90
C LEU A 6 -5.83 -14.26 1.41
N LEU A 7 -5.75 -13.24 2.25
CA LEU A 7 -6.87 -12.37 2.54
C LEU A 7 -6.89 -11.17 1.59
N PHE A 8 -7.93 -11.06 0.78
CA PHE A 8 -8.19 -9.86 -0.02
C PHE A 8 -9.05 -8.86 0.76
N VAL A 9 -8.61 -7.60 0.79
CA VAL A 9 -9.31 -6.47 1.44
C VAL A 9 -9.72 -5.45 0.36
N PRO A 10 -10.96 -5.55 -0.17
CA PRO A 10 -11.46 -4.73 -1.28
C PRO A 10 -12.06 -3.38 -0.87
N THR A 11 -11.96 -2.99 0.40
CA THR A 11 -12.72 -1.87 0.98
C THR A 11 -12.62 -0.57 0.19
N ALA A 12 -11.44 -0.22 -0.34
CA ALA A 12 -11.26 0.98 -1.18
C ALA A 12 -12.15 1.02 -2.42
N SER A 13 -12.57 -0.13 -2.93
CA SER A 13 -13.47 -0.26 -4.08
C SER A 13 -14.95 -0.39 -3.69
N GLY A 14 -15.30 -0.21 -2.41
CA GLY A 14 -16.66 -0.47 -1.92
C GLY A 14 -17.03 -1.95 -1.95
N ASP A 15 -16.07 -2.84 -1.68
CA ASP A 15 -16.24 -4.29 -1.75
C ASP A 15 -16.73 -4.80 -3.13
N ALA A 16 -16.28 -4.16 -4.21
CA ALA A 16 -16.71 -4.47 -5.57
C ALA A 16 -16.59 -5.96 -5.90
N GLU A 17 -17.74 -6.60 -6.12
CA GLU A 17 -17.83 -8.06 -6.28
C GLU A 17 -17.02 -8.58 -7.48
N GLY A 18 -17.01 -7.82 -8.58
CA GLY A 18 -16.20 -8.16 -9.75
C GLY A 18 -14.70 -8.20 -9.44
N TYR A 19 -14.22 -7.28 -8.59
CA TYR A 19 -12.82 -7.23 -8.18
C TYR A 19 -12.48 -8.38 -7.22
N CYS A 20 -13.37 -8.66 -6.27
CA CYS A 20 -13.25 -9.80 -5.36
C CYS A 20 -13.08 -11.12 -6.13
N ARG A 21 -13.96 -11.38 -7.11
CA ARG A 21 -13.87 -12.58 -7.96
C ARG A 21 -12.59 -12.62 -8.79
N ALA A 22 -12.15 -11.49 -9.33
CA ALA A 22 -10.95 -11.41 -10.14
C ALA A 22 -9.69 -11.76 -9.33
N VAL A 23 -9.54 -11.16 -8.14
CA VAL A 23 -8.41 -11.43 -7.24
C VAL A 23 -8.44 -12.87 -6.77
N ARG A 24 -9.60 -13.36 -6.29
CA ARG A 24 -9.73 -14.74 -5.82
C ARG A 24 -9.30 -15.74 -6.90
N ARG A 25 -9.85 -15.60 -8.10
CA ARG A 25 -9.50 -16.46 -9.25
C ARG A 25 -8.01 -16.38 -9.59
N ALA A 26 -7.42 -15.19 -9.56
CA ALA A 26 -6.01 -15.01 -9.89
C ALA A 26 -5.09 -15.79 -8.94
N TYR A 27 -5.35 -15.74 -7.63
CA TYR A 27 -4.52 -16.41 -6.63
C TYR A 27 -4.86 -17.90 -6.44
N GLU A 28 -6.13 -18.29 -6.62
CA GLU A 28 -6.52 -19.71 -6.71
C GLU A 28 -5.79 -20.41 -7.87
N ASN A 29 -5.65 -19.74 -9.02
CA ASN A 29 -4.87 -20.26 -10.15
C ASN A 29 -3.36 -20.37 -9.86
N LEU A 30 -2.85 -19.66 -8.85
CA LEU A 30 -1.46 -19.75 -8.38
C LEU A 30 -1.29 -20.82 -7.28
N GLY A 31 -2.37 -21.51 -6.89
CA GLY A 31 -2.34 -22.56 -5.86
C GLY A 31 -2.58 -22.05 -4.43
N CYS A 32 -3.00 -20.80 -4.26
CA CYS A 32 -3.38 -20.26 -2.95
C CYS A 32 -4.86 -20.49 -2.66
N SER A 33 -5.21 -20.57 -1.37
CA SER A 33 -6.57 -20.29 -0.92
C SER A 33 -6.75 -18.77 -0.83
N ALA A 34 -7.96 -18.28 -1.10
CA ALA A 34 -8.22 -16.85 -1.10
C ALA A 34 -9.59 -16.51 -0.49
N SER A 35 -9.56 -15.74 0.58
CA SER A 35 -10.74 -15.20 1.27
C SER A 35 -10.89 -13.70 1.05
N VAL A 36 -12.05 -13.15 1.38
CA VAL A 36 -12.37 -11.73 1.22
C VAL A 36 -12.87 -11.18 2.55
N LEU A 37 -12.29 -10.06 2.98
CA LEU A 37 -12.75 -9.28 4.13
C LEU A 37 -13.79 -8.25 3.67
N ARG A 38 -15.06 -8.43 4.03
CA ARG A 38 -16.15 -7.51 3.67
C ARG A 38 -16.40 -6.53 4.81
N LEU A 39 -16.43 -5.24 4.50
CA LEU A 39 -16.64 -4.17 5.48
C LEU A 39 -17.68 -3.14 5.04
N VAL A 40 -18.16 -3.20 3.79
CA VAL A 40 -19.07 -2.20 3.22
C VAL A 40 -20.47 -2.78 3.04
N GLU A 41 -20.62 -3.73 2.11
CA GLU A 41 -21.90 -4.42 1.88
C GLU A 41 -21.91 -5.76 2.60
N ASN A 42 -22.87 -5.95 3.52
CA ASN A 42 -22.95 -7.13 4.40
C ASN A 42 -21.61 -7.39 5.11
N PRO A 43 -21.18 -6.45 5.98
CA PRO A 43 -19.87 -6.52 6.62
C PRO A 43 -19.76 -7.80 7.46
N ASP A 44 -18.56 -8.37 7.47
CA ASP A 44 -18.20 -9.42 8.41
C ASP A 44 -18.36 -8.90 9.85
N ASP A 45 -18.77 -9.78 10.75
CA ASP A 45 -18.81 -9.44 12.16
C ASP A 45 -17.40 -9.33 12.76
N PRO A 46 -17.23 -8.68 13.94
CA PRO A 46 -15.91 -8.47 14.52
C PRO A 46 -15.08 -9.73 14.78
N GLU A 47 -15.72 -10.88 15.02
CA GLU A 47 -15.04 -12.16 15.25
C GLU A 47 -14.48 -12.67 13.92
N ALA A 48 -15.33 -12.74 12.87
CA ALA A 48 -14.93 -13.14 11.54
C ALA A 48 -13.83 -12.22 10.94
N ILE A 49 -13.88 -10.91 11.21
CA ILE A 49 -12.82 -9.97 10.80
C ILE A 49 -11.48 -10.39 11.42
N GLY A 50 -11.47 -10.70 12.71
CA GLY A 50 -10.28 -11.14 13.43
C GLY A 50 -9.74 -12.46 12.88
N GLU A 51 -10.59 -13.47 12.78
CA GLU A 51 -10.22 -14.80 12.29
C GLU A 51 -9.61 -14.77 10.88
N LYS A 52 -10.21 -14.00 9.98
CA LYS A 52 -9.71 -13.85 8.61
C LYS A 52 -8.33 -13.20 8.56
N ILE A 53 -8.10 -12.16 9.36
CA ILE A 53 -6.80 -11.47 9.42
C ILE A 53 -5.74 -12.38 10.04
N ASP A 54 -6.08 -13.08 11.13
CA ASP A 54 -5.14 -13.93 11.86
C ASP A 54 -4.77 -15.20 11.09
N ALA A 55 -5.67 -15.71 10.24
CA ALA A 55 -5.42 -16.87 9.39
C ALA A 55 -4.58 -16.57 8.13
N ALA A 56 -4.40 -15.29 7.78
CA ALA A 56 -3.78 -14.89 6.51
C ALA A 56 -2.24 -14.99 6.54
N ASP A 57 -1.68 -15.73 5.57
CA ASP A 57 -0.24 -15.68 5.27
C ASP A 57 0.13 -14.39 4.54
N ALA A 58 -0.81 -13.87 3.73
CA ALA A 58 -0.68 -12.63 3.01
C ALA A 58 -1.99 -11.84 2.99
N VAL A 59 -1.90 -10.52 3.16
CA VAL A 59 -3.01 -9.58 3.00
C VAL A 59 -2.77 -8.74 1.76
N TYR A 60 -3.72 -8.75 0.83
CA TYR A 60 -3.73 -7.89 -0.35
C TYR A 60 -4.82 -6.84 -0.22
N VAL A 61 -4.45 -5.57 -0.19
CA VAL A 61 -5.40 -4.45 -0.18
C VAL A 61 -5.58 -3.91 -1.60
N GLY A 62 -6.84 -3.86 -2.05
CA GLY A 62 -7.21 -3.41 -3.38
C GLY A 62 -7.06 -1.91 -3.60
N GLY A 63 -7.13 -1.49 -4.87
CA GLY A 63 -7.22 -0.09 -5.26
C GLY A 63 -8.63 0.49 -5.10
N GLY A 64 -8.74 1.82 -5.19
CA GLY A 64 -9.99 2.57 -5.08
C GLY A 64 -9.77 3.88 -4.32
N ASP A 65 -10.73 4.25 -3.47
CA ASP A 65 -10.69 5.43 -2.63
C ASP A 65 -9.99 5.13 -1.29
N THR A 66 -8.89 5.86 -1.02
CA THR A 66 -8.06 5.63 0.19
C THR A 66 -8.72 6.20 1.44
N ASP A 67 -9.38 7.36 1.33
CA ASP A 67 -9.98 8.04 2.48
C ASP A 67 -11.23 7.27 2.93
N PHE A 68 -12.09 6.91 1.97
CA PHE A 68 -13.23 6.02 2.21
C PHE A 68 -12.81 4.72 2.90
N MET A 69 -11.75 4.07 2.40
CA MET A 69 -11.25 2.83 3.00
C MET A 69 -10.83 3.01 4.44
N LEU A 70 -10.05 4.07 4.74
CA LEU A 70 -9.52 4.28 6.08
C LEU A 70 -10.59 4.70 7.08
N ASP A 71 -11.61 5.43 6.64
CA ASP A 71 -12.79 5.76 7.45
C ASP A 71 -13.56 4.50 7.83
N ILE A 72 -13.79 3.60 6.88
CA ILE A 72 -14.42 2.30 7.17
C ILE A 72 -13.53 1.47 8.10
N TRP A 73 -12.22 1.38 7.85
CA TRP A 73 -11.31 0.61 8.71
C TRP A 73 -11.25 1.12 10.15
N ALA A 74 -11.45 2.43 10.36
CA ALA A 74 -11.50 3.00 11.71
C ALA A 74 -12.71 2.48 12.51
N ASN A 75 -13.85 2.27 11.86
CA ASN A 75 -15.06 1.74 12.49
C ASN A 75 -14.97 0.24 12.84
N HIS A 76 -14.07 -0.49 12.16
CA HIS A 76 -13.91 -1.95 12.30
C HIS A 76 -12.56 -2.37 12.94
N GLU A 77 -11.78 -1.41 13.46
CA GLU A 77 -10.47 -1.64 14.11
C GLU A 77 -9.44 -2.41 13.22
N VAL A 78 -9.61 -2.35 11.90
CA VAL A 78 -8.82 -3.14 10.94
C VAL A 78 -7.37 -2.66 10.90
N LYS A 79 -7.12 -1.35 11.07
CA LYS A 79 -5.76 -0.76 11.03
C LYS A 79 -4.81 -1.45 12.00
N ASP A 80 -5.23 -1.63 13.25
CA ASP A 80 -4.37 -2.16 14.30
C ASP A 80 -4.22 -3.67 14.22
N ARG A 81 -5.25 -4.38 13.76
CA ARG A 81 -5.18 -5.82 13.44
C ARG A 81 -4.18 -6.09 12.33
N LEU A 82 -4.24 -5.36 11.21
CA LEU A 82 -3.29 -5.53 10.09
C LEU A 82 -1.85 -5.17 10.49
N ARG A 83 -1.65 -4.13 11.30
CA ARG A 83 -0.32 -3.82 11.87
C ARG A 83 0.22 -4.96 12.72
N THR A 84 -0.64 -5.58 13.51
CA THR A 84 -0.27 -6.72 14.37
C THR A 84 0.08 -7.94 13.53
N ALA A 85 -0.75 -8.29 12.54
CA ALA A 85 -0.49 -9.38 11.60
C ALA A 85 0.86 -9.19 10.88
N GLY A 86 1.13 -8.00 10.35
CA GLY A 86 2.41 -7.70 9.71
C GLY A 86 3.64 -7.83 10.63
N ARG A 87 3.50 -7.45 11.92
CA ARG A 87 4.56 -7.67 12.92
C ARG A 87 4.76 -9.15 13.25
N SER A 88 3.71 -9.95 13.11
CA SER A 88 3.73 -11.41 13.31
C SER A 88 4.22 -12.19 12.07
N GLY A 89 4.54 -11.50 10.97
CA GLY A 89 5.14 -12.11 9.79
C GLY A 89 4.22 -12.23 8.57
N THR A 90 2.95 -11.83 8.68
CA THR A 90 2.02 -11.78 7.52
C THR A 90 2.56 -10.82 6.46
N LEU A 91 2.58 -11.25 5.19
CA LEU A 91 2.95 -10.39 4.08
C LEU A 91 1.86 -9.35 3.83
N LEU A 92 2.17 -8.07 4.00
CA LEU A 92 1.27 -6.97 3.68
C LEU A 92 1.58 -6.41 2.29
N THR A 93 0.58 -6.38 1.40
CA THR A 93 0.73 -5.87 0.04
C THR A 93 -0.51 -5.13 -0.44
N GLY A 94 -0.37 -4.28 -1.46
CA GLY A 94 -1.49 -3.59 -2.05
C GLY A 94 -1.07 -2.69 -3.22
N LEU A 95 -2.04 -2.29 -4.03
CA LEU A 95 -1.84 -1.36 -5.15
C LEU A 95 -2.68 -0.10 -4.97
N SER A 96 -2.22 1.02 -5.52
CA SER A 96 -2.93 2.30 -5.48
C SER A 96 -3.32 2.68 -4.04
N ALA A 97 -4.61 2.72 -3.69
CA ALA A 97 -5.07 2.95 -2.32
C ALA A 97 -4.52 1.93 -1.32
N GLY A 98 -4.42 0.66 -1.72
CA GLY A 98 -3.78 -0.37 -0.93
C GLY A 98 -2.28 -0.21 -0.77
N ALA A 99 -1.58 0.45 -1.71
CA ALA A 99 -0.19 0.83 -1.49
C ALA A 99 -0.10 2.00 -0.50
N ASN A 100 -0.95 3.02 -0.68
CA ASN A 100 -1.01 4.21 0.14
C ASN A 100 -1.16 3.92 1.63
N CYS A 101 -2.04 2.98 1.97
CA CYS A 101 -2.39 2.72 3.36
C CYS A 101 -1.23 2.19 4.19
N TRP A 102 -0.21 1.55 3.61
CA TRP A 102 0.90 0.99 4.40
C TRP A 102 1.85 2.06 4.91
N PHE A 103 2.07 3.11 4.13
CA PHE A 103 3.05 4.15 4.42
C PHE A 103 2.63 5.04 5.59
N ALA A 104 3.54 5.91 6.04
CA ALA A 104 3.21 6.89 7.08
C ALA A 104 2.16 7.90 6.61
N GLY A 105 2.13 8.17 5.31
CA GLY A 105 0.96 8.70 4.62
C GLY A 105 1.22 8.84 3.13
N SER A 106 0.18 9.18 2.39
CA SER A 106 0.21 9.26 0.93
C SER A 106 -0.09 10.66 0.42
N TYR A 107 0.40 10.93 -0.79
CA TYR A 107 0.05 12.06 -1.61
C TYR A 107 -0.62 11.52 -2.88
N GLY A 108 -1.87 11.89 -3.11
CA GLY A 108 -2.64 11.46 -4.27
C GLY A 108 -3.94 12.25 -4.39
N ASP A 109 -4.64 12.05 -5.51
CA ASP A 109 -5.91 12.71 -5.76
C ASP A 109 -6.92 12.19 -4.73
N SER A 110 -7.52 13.10 -3.97
CA SER A 110 -8.73 12.77 -3.20
C SER A 110 -9.93 12.96 -4.12
N THR A 111 -10.85 12.00 -4.11
CA THR A 111 -11.96 11.82 -5.07
C THR A 111 -13.03 12.92 -5.03
N SER A 112 -12.81 14.02 -4.31
CA SER A 112 -13.82 15.09 -4.17
C SER A 112 -13.52 16.35 -4.97
N ASN A 113 -12.27 16.58 -5.37
CA ASN A 113 -11.88 17.65 -6.30
C ASN A 113 -10.52 17.26 -6.90
N ASP A 114 -10.48 16.94 -8.19
CA ASP A 114 -9.29 16.60 -9.00
C ASP A 114 -8.14 17.65 -8.99
N THR A 115 -8.17 18.60 -8.06
CA THR A 115 -7.21 19.70 -7.88
C THR A 115 -6.58 19.75 -6.49
N ASP A 116 -7.12 19.01 -5.49
CA ASP A 116 -6.62 19.05 -4.11
C ASP A 116 -6.02 17.69 -3.70
N PHE A 117 -4.69 17.61 -3.81
CA PHE A 117 -3.93 16.50 -3.25
C PHE A 117 -4.05 16.49 -1.72
N ALA A 118 -4.72 15.48 -1.17
CA ALA A 118 -4.94 15.36 0.26
C ALA A 118 -3.87 14.51 0.94
N LEU A 119 -3.68 14.80 2.23
CA LEU A 119 -2.83 14.03 3.11
C LEU A 119 -3.63 12.95 3.79
N THR A 120 -3.31 11.70 3.49
CA THR A 120 -3.94 10.57 4.12
C THR A 120 -2.94 9.86 5.04
N ASP A 121 -3.23 9.79 6.34
CA ASP A 121 -2.37 9.09 7.31
C ASP A 121 -2.62 7.57 7.28
N GLY A 122 -1.60 6.84 6.85
CA GLY A 122 -1.65 5.39 6.73
C GLY A 122 -1.33 4.66 8.03
N LEU A 123 -0.88 3.42 7.87
CA LEU A 123 -0.56 2.49 8.94
C LEU A 123 0.87 2.68 9.45
N ARG A 124 1.72 3.48 8.77
CA ARG A 124 3.11 3.75 9.17
C ARG A 124 3.95 2.47 9.32
N VAL A 125 3.73 1.49 8.43
CA VAL A 125 4.51 0.24 8.41
C VAL A 125 5.96 0.56 8.01
N PRO A 126 6.26 1.09 6.80
CA PRO A 126 7.46 1.89 6.61
C PRO A 126 7.23 3.34 7.08
N PRO A 127 8.23 3.99 7.69
CA PRO A 127 8.12 5.38 8.18
C PRO A 127 8.27 6.43 7.06
N PHE A 128 7.92 6.08 5.82
CA PHE A 128 8.05 6.95 4.65
C PHE A 128 6.70 7.45 4.17
N ARG A 129 6.70 8.53 3.38
CA ARG A 129 5.52 8.97 2.61
C ARG A 129 5.53 8.27 1.25
N CYS A 130 4.38 8.11 0.60
CA CYS A 130 4.34 7.57 -0.76
C CYS A 130 3.45 8.37 -1.72
N THR A 131 3.70 8.19 -3.01
CA THR A 131 2.76 8.52 -4.07
C THR A 131 2.80 7.42 -5.15
N PRO A 132 1.67 6.80 -5.50
CA PRO A 132 1.60 5.87 -6.63
C PRO A 132 1.48 6.65 -7.95
N TYR A 133 1.69 5.97 -9.07
CA TYR A 133 1.61 6.54 -10.42
C TYR A 133 2.67 7.62 -10.69
N ALA A 134 3.91 7.42 -10.21
CA ALA A 134 4.98 8.41 -10.36
C ALA A 134 5.31 8.78 -11.82
N GLY A 135 5.07 7.87 -12.77
CA GLY A 135 5.30 8.07 -14.20
C GLY A 135 4.17 8.80 -14.94
N VAL A 136 3.07 9.15 -14.25
CA VAL A 136 1.91 9.81 -14.85
C VAL A 136 1.81 11.24 -14.32
N SER A 137 1.69 12.22 -15.22
CA SER A 137 1.40 13.64 -14.93
C SER A 137 2.48 14.40 -14.12
N ASP A 138 2.16 15.63 -13.71
CA ASP A 138 2.97 16.48 -12.82
C ASP A 138 2.97 15.98 -11.35
N ARG A 139 2.44 14.77 -11.08
CA ARG A 139 2.33 14.20 -9.73
C ARG A 139 3.68 14.09 -9.02
N LEU A 140 4.73 13.72 -9.73
CA LEU A 140 6.07 13.65 -9.15
C LEU A 140 6.60 15.05 -8.76
N ASP A 141 6.21 16.08 -9.52
CA ASP A 141 6.47 17.49 -9.19
C ASP A 141 5.71 17.93 -7.95
N GLY A 142 4.39 17.73 -7.92
CA GLY A 142 3.55 18.04 -6.76
C GLY A 142 3.98 17.29 -5.49
N PHE A 143 4.37 16.02 -5.62
CA PHE A 143 4.89 15.25 -4.50
C PHE A 143 6.25 15.79 -4.00
N GLY A 144 7.09 16.26 -4.92
CA GLY A 144 8.33 16.96 -4.59
C GLY A 144 8.08 18.23 -3.78
N GLU A 145 7.12 19.07 -4.20
CA GLU A 145 6.68 20.25 -3.44
C GLU A 145 6.17 19.87 -2.05
N TYR A 146 5.35 18.81 -1.97
CA TYR A 146 4.76 18.31 -0.73
C TYR A 146 5.82 17.85 0.29
N VAL A 147 6.83 17.10 -0.18
CA VAL A 147 7.94 16.64 0.67
C VAL A 147 8.88 17.80 1.02
N ARG A 148 8.96 18.84 0.17
CA ARG A 148 9.79 20.02 0.44
C ARG A 148 9.29 20.76 1.69
N GLY A 149 10.23 21.14 2.55
CA GLY A 149 9.92 21.78 3.83
C GLY A 149 9.43 20.82 4.92
N ARG A 150 9.39 19.51 4.66
CA ARG A 150 9.14 18.48 5.67
C ARG A 150 10.42 17.68 5.89
N GLU A 151 10.71 17.34 7.15
CA GLU A 151 11.73 16.33 7.48
C GLU A 151 11.18 14.92 7.19
N ALA A 152 10.89 14.65 5.92
CA ALA A 152 10.29 13.42 5.45
C ALA A 152 10.99 12.91 4.19
N VAL A 153 10.96 11.58 4.04
CA VAL A 153 11.37 10.87 2.83
C VAL A 153 10.13 10.36 2.12
N GLY A 154 10.01 10.65 0.83
CA GLY A 154 8.97 10.17 -0.05
C GLY A 154 9.44 9.04 -0.96
N ILE A 155 8.57 8.08 -1.22
CA ILE A 155 8.74 6.99 -2.18
C ILE A 155 7.67 7.13 -3.27
N ALA A 156 8.08 7.52 -4.47
CA ALA A 156 7.19 7.61 -5.62
C ALA A 156 7.30 6.33 -6.45
N ILE A 157 6.19 5.64 -6.69
CA ILE A 157 6.17 4.30 -7.30
C ILE A 157 5.49 4.38 -8.68
N GLY A 158 6.22 4.02 -9.74
CA GLY A 158 5.72 3.94 -11.11
C GLY A 158 4.76 2.77 -11.35
N ASN A 159 4.11 2.77 -12.51
CA ASN A 159 3.08 1.77 -12.83
C ASN A 159 3.72 0.41 -13.12
N GLY A 160 3.48 -0.59 -12.29
CA GLY A 160 4.15 -1.89 -12.45
C GLY A 160 5.56 -1.95 -11.86
N ALA A 161 5.92 -0.95 -11.05
CA ALA A 161 7.03 -1.03 -10.12
C ALA A 161 6.54 -1.42 -8.71
N VAL A 162 7.42 -2.04 -7.92
CA VAL A 162 7.14 -2.45 -6.54
C VAL A 162 8.26 -1.96 -5.64
N PHE A 163 7.89 -1.27 -4.57
CA PHE A 163 8.74 -1.02 -3.43
C PHE A 163 8.45 -2.09 -2.37
N GLU A 164 9.43 -2.94 -2.10
CA GLU A 164 9.33 -3.97 -1.05
C GLU A 164 10.18 -3.55 0.14
N ALA A 165 9.61 -3.61 1.35
CA ALA A 165 10.32 -3.36 2.60
C ALA A 165 10.24 -4.56 3.54
N ARG A 166 11.34 -4.88 4.21
CA ARG A 166 11.43 -5.86 5.29
C ARG A 166 11.75 -5.12 6.58
N THR A 167 10.73 -4.88 7.39
CA THR A 167 10.88 -4.16 8.66
C THR A 167 11.69 -4.94 9.69
N GLY A 168 11.70 -6.28 9.63
CA GLY A 168 12.49 -7.11 10.54
C GLY A 168 14.01 -7.08 10.30
N THR A 169 14.45 -6.77 9.07
CA THR A 169 15.88 -6.66 8.72
C THR A 169 16.31 -5.23 8.36
N ASP A 170 15.37 -4.27 8.41
CA ASP A 170 15.57 -2.89 7.95
C ASP A 170 16.17 -2.83 6.53
N GLU A 171 15.58 -3.58 5.59
CA GLU A 171 15.98 -3.60 4.19
C GLU A 171 14.83 -3.23 3.25
N PHE A 172 15.17 -2.75 2.06
CA PHE A 172 14.23 -2.58 0.95
C PHE A 172 14.81 -3.12 -0.34
N ARG A 173 13.94 -3.33 -1.33
CA ARG A 173 14.35 -3.49 -2.73
C ARG A 173 13.29 -2.93 -3.66
N VAL A 174 13.68 -2.71 -4.91
CA VAL A 174 12.77 -2.35 -5.99
C VAL A 174 12.65 -3.50 -6.97
N ARG A 175 11.43 -3.79 -7.41
CA ARG A 175 11.15 -4.61 -8.59
C ARG A 175 10.46 -3.77 -9.65
N SER A 176 10.70 -4.12 -10.91
CA SER A 176 10.03 -3.50 -12.04
C SER A 176 9.65 -4.58 -13.04
N TYR A 177 8.43 -4.49 -13.58
CA TYR A 177 7.89 -5.45 -14.53
C TYR A 177 7.60 -4.84 -15.92
N LEU A 178 7.73 -3.51 -16.06
CA LEU A 178 7.43 -2.74 -17.27
C LEU A 178 8.45 -1.61 -17.52
N ASP A 179 9.70 -1.80 -17.09
CA ASP A 179 10.76 -0.76 -17.10
C ASP A 179 10.38 0.53 -16.35
N GLU A 180 9.47 0.38 -15.39
CA GLU A 180 8.93 1.44 -14.55
C GLU A 180 9.76 1.62 -13.29
N GLU A 181 9.69 2.83 -12.73
CA GLU A 181 10.71 3.32 -11.83
C GLU A 181 10.16 3.59 -10.44
N VAL A 182 11.03 3.50 -9.43
CA VAL A 182 10.72 3.97 -8.08
C VAL A 182 11.71 5.08 -7.74
N TYR A 183 11.20 6.18 -7.22
CA TYR A 183 12.00 7.34 -6.85
C TYR A 183 11.98 7.55 -5.35
N ARG A 184 13.15 7.85 -4.79
CA ARG A 184 13.28 8.54 -3.51
C ARG A 184 13.15 10.04 -3.74
N VAL A 185 12.32 10.69 -2.93
CA VAL A 185 12.08 12.14 -2.96
C VAL A 185 12.38 12.71 -1.58
N THR A 186 13.20 13.76 -1.50
CA THR A 186 13.63 14.38 -0.23
C THR A 186 13.47 15.90 -0.25
N GLY A 187 13.14 16.48 0.90
CA GLY A 187 12.92 17.92 1.03
C GLY A 187 14.17 18.80 1.17
N ALA A 188 15.36 18.22 1.34
CA ALA A 188 16.61 18.97 1.47
C ALA A 188 17.13 19.44 0.09
N GLY A 189 17.48 20.73 -0.03
CA GLY A 189 17.96 21.34 -1.30
C GLY A 189 16.84 21.58 -2.32
N ASN A 190 17.17 21.56 -3.62
CA ASN A 190 16.21 21.75 -4.74
C ASN A 190 15.16 20.62 -4.89
N GLY A 191 14.75 19.94 -3.81
CA GLY A 191 13.79 18.84 -3.87
C GLY A 191 14.34 17.64 -4.64
N GLY A 192 15.49 17.12 -4.20
CA GLY A 192 16.22 16.06 -4.90
C GLY A 192 15.38 14.81 -5.10
N ARG A 193 15.28 14.36 -6.36
CA ARG A 193 14.72 13.06 -6.75
C ARG A 193 15.85 12.14 -7.17
N LYS A 194 15.82 10.91 -6.69
CA LYS A 194 16.79 9.89 -7.07
C LYS A 194 16.05 8.59 -7.38
N GLN A 195 16.23 8.09 -8.60
CA GLN A 195 15.76 6.76 -8.97
C GLN A 195 16.45 5.71 -8.09
N LEU A 196 15.67 4.78 -7.58
CA LEU A 196 16.14 3.65 -6.81
C LEU A 196 16.43 2.47 -7.75
N PRO A 197 17.58 1.80 -7.60
CA PRO A 197 17.98 0.71 -8.47
C PRO A 197 17.14 -0.56 -8.22
N VAL A 198 16.80 -1.26 -9.29
CA VAL A 198 16.07 -2.53 -9.28
C VAL A 198 16.98 -3.68 -8.82
N GLY A 199 16.44 -4.64 -8.06
CA GLY A 199 17.08 -5.92 -7.80
C GLY A 199 17.38 -6.17 -6.31
N GLU A 200 18.63 -5.94 -5.92
CA GLU A 200 19.17 -6.39 -4.63
C GLU A 200 18.54 -5.69 -3.42
N TRP A 201 18.54 -6.41 -2.29
CA TRP A 201 18.19 -5.84 -0.99
C TRP A 201 19.23 -4.81 -0.56
N ARG A 202 18.75 -3.70 0.00
CA ARG A 202 19.54 -2.55 0.44
C ARG A 202 19.09 -2.09 1.81
N PRO A 203 19.99 -1.58 2.66
CA PRO A 203 19.62 -0.99 3.94
C PRO A 203 18.59 0.14 3.81
N LEU A 204 17.54 0.11 4.62
CA LEU A 204 16.46 1.09 4.64
C LEU A 204 16.94 2.51 5.02
N ASN A 205 18.08 2.60 5.73
CA ASN A 205 18.70 3.87 6.10
C ASN A 205 19.31 4.64 4.90
N GLU A 206 19.55 4.00 3.75
CA GLU A 206 19.99 4.67 2.52
C GLU A 206 18.92 5.63 1.96
N LEU A 207 17.67 5.47 2.41
CA LEU A 207 16.57 6.34 2.04
C LEU A 207 16.49 7.62 2.89
N ARG A 208 17.18 7.68 4.02
CA ARG A 208 17.17 8.84 4.94
C ARG A 208 18.15 9.93 4.52
#